data_AF-A0AAW1KI65-F1
#
_entry.id   AF-A0AAW1KI65-F1
#
_cell.length_a   1.000
_cell.length_b   1.000
_cell.length_c   1.000
_cell.angle_alpha   90.00
_cell.angle_beta   90.00
_cell.angle_gamma   90.00
#
_symmetry.space_group_name_H-M   'P 1'
#
loop_
_entity.id
_entity.type
_entity.pdbx_description
1 polymer ?
#
loop_
_entity_poly.entity_id
_entity_poly.type
_entity_poly.pdbx_seq_one_letter_code
_entity_poly.pdbx_strand_id
1 'polypeptide(L)'
;MCIENMNFLKTIGLCGFVGTILAQMTAYHWLSNEIDFKSDKIIESCYLSSWYELDIQSQKSLMLLTERAKRPLRIMAYKLVFISLASLVVIIRWSYSIFALLKATY
;
A
#
# COMPACT_ATOMS: atom_id res chain seq x y z
N MET A 1 8.66 -42.75 -5.38
CA MET A 1 9.96 -42.18 -5.79
C MET A 1 9.86 -41.11 -6.88
N CYS A 2 9.58 -41.39 -8.17
CA CYS A 2 9.54 -40.34 -9.20
C CYS A 2 8.37 -39.34 -9.04
N ILE A 3 7.20 -39.83 -8.61
CA ILE A 3 6.00 -39.01 -8.33
C ILE A 3 6.20 -38.12 -7.09
N GLU A 4 6.88 -38.60 -6.06
CA GLU A 4 7.19 -37.80 -4.85
C GLU A 4 8.15 -36.64 -5.16
N ASN A 5 9.15 -36.88 -6.01
CA ASN A 5 10.06 -35.82 -6.45
C ASN A 5 9.33 -34.76 -7.29
N MET A 6 8.38 -35.19 -8.14
CA MET A 6 7.53 -34.30 -8.92
C MET A 6 6.61 -33.43 -8.04
N ASN A 7 6.04 -34.01 -6.98
CA ASN A 7 5.21 -33.28 -6.02
C ASN A 7 6.06 -32.28 -5.22
N PHE A 8 7.25 -32.70 -4.79
CA PHE A 8 8.17 -31.85 -4.06
C PHE A 8 8.61 -30.62 -4.87
N LEU A 9 8.99 -30.82 -6.14
CA LEU A 9 9.35 -29.75 -7.06
C LEU A 9 8.17 -28.77 -7.30
N LYS A 10 6.95 -29.29 -7.43
CA LYS A 10 5.75 -28.47 -7.57
C LYS A 10 5.47 -27.63 -6.32
N THR A 11 5.60 -28.22 -5.14
CA THR A 11 5.40 -27.49 -3.87
C THR A 11 6.41 -26.36 -3.71
N ILE A 12 7.68 -26.59 -4.05
CA ILE A 12 8.71 -25.55 -4.02
C ILE A 12 8.39 -24.42 -4.99
N GLY A 13 7.99 -24.75 -6.22
CA GLY A 13 7.61 -23.74 -7.22
C GLY A 13 6.43 -22.87 -6.77
N LEU A 14 5.42 -23.50 -6.15
CA LEU A 14 4.21 -22.81 -5.68
C LEU A 14 4.52 -21.91 -4.47
N CYS A 15 5.35 -22.38 -3.53
CA CYS A 15 5.84 -21.56 -2.43
C CYS A 15 6.68 -20.36 -2.92
N GLY A 16 7.54 -20.57 -3.92
CA GLY A 16 8.31 -19.50 -4.55
C GLY A 16 7.43 -18.43 -5.16
N PHE A 17 6.40 -18.83 -5.92
CA PHE A 17 5.45 -17.91 -6.54
C PHE A 17 4.64 -17.08 -5.53
N VAL A 18 4.15 -17.71 -4.46
CA VAL A 18 3.46 -16.97 -3.39
C VAL A 18 4.41 -15.99 -2.69
N GLY A 19 5.66 -16.41 -2.45
CA GLY A 19 6.69 -15.55 -1.88
C GLY A 19 6.99 -14.31 -2.73
N THR A 20 7.10 -14.46 -4.06
CA THR A 20 7.37 -13.31 -4.95
C THR A 20 6.22 -12.31 -4.97
N ILE A 21 4.97 -12.78 -4.97
CA ILE A 21 3.79 -11.90 -4.91
C ILE A 21 3.75 -11.13 -3.59
N LEU A 22 4.00 -11.81 -2.46
CA LEU A 22 4.04 -11.15 -1.16
C LEU A 22 5.16 -10.11 -1.10
N ALA A 23 6.34 -10.41 -1.63
CA ALA A 23 7.45 -9.48 -1.70
C ALA A 23 7.09 -8.22 -2.53
N GLN A 24 6.50 -8.42 -3.72
CA GLN A 24 6.03 -7.32 -4.55
C GLN A 24 5.01 -6.45 -3.80
N MET A 25 4.02 -7.07 -3.16
CA MET A 25 3.03 -6.35 -2.35
C MET A 25 3.72 -5.54 -1.25
N THR A 26 4.60 -6.14 -0.44
CA THR A 26 5.29 -5.41 0.63
C THR A 26 6.11 -4.21 0.12
N ALA A 27 6.76 -4.34 -1.04
CA ALA A 27 7.50 -3.24 -1.66
C ALA A 27 6.58 -2.07 -2.08
N TYR A 28 5.42 -2.36 -2.67
CA TYR A 28 4.42 -1.34 -3.01
C TYR A 28 3.89 -0.61 -1.78
N HIS A 29 3.59 -1.34 -0.71
CA HIS A 29 3.09 -0.75 0.53
C HIS A 29 4.15 0.13 1.21
N TRP A 30 5.41 -0.29 1.21
CA TRP A 30 6.53 0.50 1.73
C TRP A 30 6.66 1.84 0.99
N LEU A 31 6.64 1.81 -0.34
CA LEU A 31 6.73 3.02 -1.16
C LEU A 31 5.55 3.97 -0.92
N SER A 32 4.33 3.43 -0.78
CA SER A 32 3.14 4.23 -0.48
C SER A 32 3.29 4.98 0.85
N ASN A 33 3.79 4.30 1.89
CA ASN A 33 3.98 4.91 3.20
C ASN A 33 5.03 6.04 3.19
N GLU A 34 6.12 5.86 2.43
CA GLU A 34 7.15 6.90 2.28
C GLU A 34 6.61 8.13 1.54
N ILE A 35 5.75 7.93 0.54
CA ILE A 35 5.10 9.01 -0.20
C ILE A 35 4.13 9.77 0.71
N ASP A 36 3.31 9.07 1.48
CA ASP A 36 2.37 9.69 2.43
C ASP A 36 3.12 10.52 3.48
N PHE A 37 4.17 9.97 4.09
CA PHE A 37 4.99 10.69 5.07
C PHE A 37 5.64 11.96 4.51
N LYS A 38 6.18 11.89 3.28
CA LYS A 38 6.76 13.06 2.60
C LYS A 38 5.70 14.09 2.23
N SER A 39 4.52 13.66 1.79
CA SER A 39 3.41 14.54 1.46
C SER A 39 2.97 15.36 2.67
N ASP A 40 2.80 14.70 3.83
CA ASP A 40 2.41 15.37 5.08
C ASP A 40 3.45 16.42 5.51
N LYS A 41 4.74 16.09 5.43
CA LYS A 41 5.83 17.02 5.74
C LYS A 41 5.91 18.21 4.76
N ILE A 42 5.59 18.01 3.48
CA ILE A 42 5.54 19.09 2.50
C ILE A 42 4.39 20.04 2.83
N ILE A 43 3.20 19.50 3.17
CA ILE A 43 2.04 20.30 3.56
C ILE A 43 2.36 21.11 4.82
N GLU A 44 2.95 20.48 5.84
CA GLU A 44 3.35 21.14 7.09
C GLU A 44 4.37 22.26 6.85
N SER A 45 5.40 22.03 6.04
CA SER A 45 6.38 23.07 5.71
C SER A 45 5.79 24.21 4.87
N CYS A 46 4.82 23.92 4.01
CA CYS A 46 4.01 24.94 3.33
C CYS A 46 3.24 25.81 4.33
N TYR A 47 2.63 25.20 5.34
CA TYR A 47 1.90 25.90 6.39
C TYR A 47 2.78 26.75 7.31
N LEU A 48 3.98 26.27 7.62
CA LEU A 48 4.96 26.97 8.45
C LEU A 48 5.75 28.05 7.69
N SER A 49 5.74 28.01 6.35
CA SER A 49 6.29 29.11 5.55
C SER A 49 5.50 30.39 5.80
N SER A 50 6.16 31.55 5.78
CA SER A 50 5.51 32.88 5.90
C SER A 50 4.67 33.20 4.66
N TRP A 51 3.68 32.37 4.32
CA TRP A 51 2.85 32.45 3.13
C TRP A 51 2.02 33.74 3.02
N TYR A 52 1.89 34.46 4.13
CA TYR A 52 1.27 35.78 4.23
C TYR A 52 2.15 36.91 3.66
N GLU A 53 3.47 36.70 3.61
CA GLU A 53 4.47 37.68 3.14
C GLU A 53 4.78 37.52 1.63
N LEU A 54 4.25 36.47 0.99
CA LEU A 54 4.40 36.25 -0.45
C LEU A 54 3.41 37.09 -1.27
N ASP A 55 3.80 37.37 -2.52
CA ASP A 55 2.94 38.02 -3.50
C ASP A 55 1.59 37.28 -3.67
N ILE A 56 0.53 38.04 -4.00
CA ILE A 56 -0.85 37.55 -4.10
C ILE A 56 -0.95 36.40 -5.12
N GLN A 57 -0.15 36.41 -6.19
CA GLN A 57 -0.13 35.34 -7.19
C GLN A 57 0.49 34.06 -6.65
N SER A 58 1.58 34.18 -5.87
CA SER A 58 2.27 33.07 -5.22
C SER A 58 1.44 32.48 -4.08
N GLN A 59 0.76 33.31 -3.29
CA GLN A 59 -0.13 32.89 -2.21
C GLN A 59 -1.31 32.07 -2.73
N LYS A 60 -1.97 32.51 -3.81
CA LYS A 60 -3.04 31.74 -4.47
C LYS A 60 -2.55 30.39 -4.99
N SER A 61 -1.36 30.37 -5.57
CA SER A 61 -0.74 29.14 -6.08
C SER A 61 -0.40 28.16 -4.96
N LEU A 62 0.14 28.67 -3.85
CA LEU A 62 0.39 27.89 -2.63
C LEU A 62 -0.91 27.31 -2.07
N MET A 63 -1.95 28.13 -1.87
CA MET A 63 -3.24 27.66 -1.35
C MET A 63 -3.85 26.56 -2.23
N LEU A 64 -3.79 26.72 -3.55
CA LEU A 64 -4.25 25.68 -4.49
C LEU A 64 -3.42 24.40 -4.39
N LEU A 65 -2.10 24.51 -4.20
CA LEU A 65 -1.21 23.38 -4.02
C LEU A 65 -1.48 22.66 -2.70
N THR A 66 -1.61 23.38 -1.59
CA THR A 66 -1.89 22.83 -0.27
C THR A 66 -3.27 22.18 -0.22
N GLU A 67 -4.29 22.77 -0.87
CA GLU A 67 -5.64 22.21 -0.91
C GLU A 67 -5.73 20.98 -1.84
N ARG A 68 -4.90 20.93 -2.89
CA ARG A 68 -4.73 19.71 -3.71
C ARG A 68 -3.93 18.64 -3.00
N ALA A 69 -2.91 18.99 -2.21
CA ALA A 69 -2.09 18.06 -1.45
C ALA A 69 -2.84 17.49 -0.23
N LYS A 70 -3.75 18.28 0.37
CA LYS A 70 -4.70 17.84 1.40
C LYS A 70 -5.69 16.79 0.91
N ARG A 71 -6.00 16.75 -0.39
CA ARG A 71 -6.68 15.58 -0.96
C ARG A 71 -5.66 14.46 -0.87
N PRO A 72 -5.84 13.52 0.05
CA PRO A 72 -4.78 12.61 0.40
C PRO A 72 -4.37 11.87 -0.87
N LEU A 73 -3.11 12.01 -1.23
CA LEU A 73 -2.40 11.10 -2.13
C LEU A 73 -2.29 9.69 -1.53
N ARG A 74 -3.08 9.38 -0.48
CA ARG A 74 -3.49 8.03 -0.15
C ARG A 74 -4.07 7.43 -1.41
N ILE A 75 -3.24 6.61 -2.04
CA ILE A 75 -3.59 5.79 -3.18
C ILE A 75 -4.71 4.87 -2.70
N MET A 76 -5.94 5.35 -2.75
CA MET A 76 -7.12 4.57 -2.45
C MET A 76 -7.26 3.61 -3.61
N ALA A 77 -6.88 2.35 -3.39
CA ALA A 77 -7.33 1.27 -4.24
C ALA A 77 -8.86 1.22 -4.14
N TYR A 78 -9.53 1.82 -5.12
CA TYR A 78 -10.95 1.68 -5.40
C TYR A 78 -11.93 1.99 -4.24
N LYS A 79 -11.54 2.74 -3.19
CA LYS A 79 -12.44 3.18 -2.09
C LYS A 79 -12.77 2.12 -1.03
N LEU A 80 -12.13 0.95 -1.04
CA LEU A 80 -12.38 -0.12 -0.06
C LEU A 80 -11.22 -0.39 0.91
N VAL A 81 -9.98 -0.09 0.52
CA VAL A 81 -8.83 -0.49 1.31
C VAL A 81 -7.70 0.54 1.15
N PHE A 82 -7.25 1.13 2.25
CA PHE A 82 -5.99 1.88 2.28
C PHE A 82 -4.86 0.90 1.95
N ILE A 83 -4.01 1.24 0.98
CA ILE A 83 -2.77 0.49 0.72
C ILE A 83 -1.87 0.69 1.93
N SER A 84 -2.07 -0.15 2.94
CA SER A 84 -1.42 -0.11 4.25
C SER A 84 -0.97 -1.52 4.60
N LEU A 85 -0.01 -1.69 5.50
CA LEU A 85 0.34 -3.02 6.01
C LEU A 85 -0.91 -3.79 6.51
N ALA A 86 -1.92 -3.06 7.00
CA ALA A 86 -3.21 -3.61 7.40
C ALA A 86 -3.96 -4.31 6.26
N SER A 87 -3.89 -3.82 5.03
CA SER A 87 -4.56 -4.44 3.89
C SER A 87 -3.95 -5.78 3.52
N LEU A 88 -2.64 -5.91 3.63
CA LEU A 88 -1.95 -7.19 3.44
C LEU A 88 -2.40 -8.22 4.49
N VAL A 89 -2.49 -7.81 5.77
CA VAL A 89 -2.98 -8.70 6.85
C VAL A 89 -4.43 -9.11 6.62
N VAL A 90 -5.29 -8.18 6.17
CA VAL A 90 -6.66 -8.50 5.80
C VAL A 90 -6.66 -9.55 4.68
N ILE A 91 -5.96 -9.32 3.57
CA ILE A 91 -5.91 -10.30 2.46
C ILE A 91 -5.47 -11.69 2.94
N ILE A 92 -4.41 -11.78 3.75
CA ILE A 92 -3.95 -13.07 4.31
C ILE A 92 -5.02 -13.72 5.19
N ARG A 93 -5.70 -12.95 6.05
CA ARG A 93 -6.80 -13.46 6.90
C ARG A 93 -7.97 -13.98 6.06
N TRP A 94 -8.31 -13.30 4.98
CA TRP A 94 -9.37 -13.73 4.07
C TRP A 94 -8.97 -15.04 3.36
N SER A 95 -7.74 -15.12 2.83
CA SER A 95 -7.21 -16.34 2.24
C SER A 95 -7.21 -17.51 3.21
N TYR A 96 -6.77 -17.29 4.46
CA TYR A 96 -6.79 -18.30 5.51
C TYR A 96 -8.21 -18.72 5.90
N SER A 97 -9.14 -17.78 6.01
CA SER A 97 -10.55 -18.06 6.31
C SER A 97 -11.18 -18.98 5.25
N ILE A 98 -10.97 -18.66 3.97
CA ILE A 98 -11.44 -19.49 2.85
C ILE A 98 -10.80 -20.88 2.90
N PHE A 99 -9.50 -20.96 3.18
CA PHE A 99 -8.80 -22.24 3.32
C PHE A 99 -9.33 -23.07 4.51
N ALA A 100 -9.56 -22.44 5.66
CA ALA A 100 -10.10 -23.08 6.84
C ALA A 100 -11.52 -23.62 6.59
N LEU A 101 -12.36 -22.85 5.88
CA LEU A 101 -13.69 -23.29 5.47
C LEU A 101 -13.63 -24.50 4.54
N LEU A 102 -12.78 -24.47 3.51
CA LEU A 102 -12.57 -25.60 2.61
C LEU A 102 -12.16 -26.87 3.37
N LYS A 103 -11.21 -26.75 4.31
CA LYS A 103 -10.76 -27.86 5.17
C LYS A 103 -11.82 -28.32 6.17
N ALA A 104 -12.75 -27.46 6.56
CA ALA A 104 -13.84 -27.84 7.45
C ALA A 104 -14.94 -28.61 6.71
N THR A 105 -15.11 -28.36 5.41
CA THR A 105 -16.13 -29.01 4.56
C THR A 105 -15.67 -30.30 3.88
N TYR A 106 -14.36 -30.51 3.72
CA TYR A 106 -13.73 -31.69 3.13
C TYR A 106 -12.86 -32.39 4.16
#